data_AF-A0A220UAR6-F1
#
_entry.id   AF-A0A220UAR6-F1
#
_cell.length_a   1.000
_cell.length_b   1.000
_cell.length_c   1.000
_cell.angle_alpha   90.00
_cell.angle_beta   90.00
_cell.angle_gamma   90.00
#
_symmetry.space_group_name_H-M   'P 1'
#
loop_
_entity.id
_entity.type
_entity.pdbx_description
1 polymer ?
#
loop_
_entity_poly.entity_id
_entity_poly.type
_entity_poly.pdbx_seq_one_letter_code
_entity_poly.pdbx_strand_id
1 'polypeptide(L)'
;MTSSSTRAINDRIIWVDCEMTGLDKQRDALVEIAVLVTDADLNILGDGVDVVIRPPAESLQGMDPFVVNMHTVSGLLEELDGGMTLEEAQAQCLTYVRRYCPEPGKAPLAGNSVGTDRVFLDRDVPEFAQWLSYRTIDVSSLKELAKRWFPRVYYNIPAKHGGHRALADIRESIQELKYYREVLLVDEPGPTTAQAQAASRSFELREAPIAAPTASPGPHQPWLERVSHRSWLEGESDELLQFGSASAREDGGFAWLDEAGAPDLTRPSELWITCRMTHSFALGHLLGRPGLGHLVDHGVDSLRGVFHDDEHGGWFSAVAGGAPVDDSKQAYAHAFVVLAASSALAAGRPGAKELLDEALAVLDTKFFEQSAGMSVDTFDRAFATCEEYRGINANMHTVEALLAAADVTGERRWLDRAVGIATRGIDEFARSNDWALPEHFDIDWTPLLDYNRDQPAHPFRPYGATIGHWIEWARLVLHARAALIAADGEAPAWMLEAATALMEKSAAAFGADGEPGWVYTVDWDGSPVSTERMHWVAAEAVGAAAVMHQVTGERIWAERYEQWWDYIATALIDAEDGSWFHELDATGAPQGVTWPGKPDIYHALQATLIPRLPVTPALAAALRDGLLDHDL
;
A
#
# COMPACT_ATOMS: atom_id res chain seq x y z
N MET A 1 -25.91 12.97 54.24
CA MET A 1 -25.31 12.63 52.94
C MET A 1 -25.47 11.14 52.76
N THR A 2 -26.53 10.73 52.07
CA THR A 2 -26.92 9.33 51.92
C THR A 2 -26.52 8.80 50.55
N SER A 3 -25.85 7.64 50.55
CA SER A 3 -25.61 6.69 49.45
C SER A 3 -24.52 7.00 48.42
N SER A 4 -23.26 6.63 48.72
CA SER A 4 -22.24 6.37 47.70
C SER A 4 -22.02 4.87 47.40
N SER A 5 -22.81 3.95 47.98
CA SER A 5 -22.46 2.52 47.97
C SER A 5 -23.19 1.64 46.94
N THR A 6 -23.80 2.20 45.89
CA THR A 6 -24.36 1.34 44.82
C THR A 6 -24.38 2.06 43.47
N ARG A 7 -23.19 2.27 42.88
CA ARG A 7 -23.12 2.23 41.41
C ARG A 7 -23.59 0.87 40.93
N ALA A 8 -24.24 0.83 39.77
CA ALA A 8 -25.03 -0.31 39.35
C ALA A 8 -24.15 -1.56 39.19
N ILE A 9 -24.75 -2.75 39.30
CA ILE A 9 -24.09 -4.01 38.98
C ILE A 9 -23.53 -4.04 37.55
N ASN A 10 -23.99 -3.13 36.70
CA ASN A 10 -23.57 -2.95 35.31
C ASN A 10 -22.21 -2.23 35.17
N ASP A 11 -21.70 -1.61 36.24
CA ASP A 11 -20.43 -0.86 36.22
C ASP A 11 -19.24 -1.69 36.77
N ARG A 12 -19.41 -3.01 36.88
CA ARG A 12 -18.38 -3.93 37.39
C ARG A 12 -17.32 -4.20 36.34
N ILE A 13 -16.09 -4.40 36.79
CA ILE A 13 -14.94 -4.73 35.93
C ILE A 13 -14.38 -6.07 36.41
N ILE A 14 -14.13 -6.99 35.48
CA ILE A 14 -13.53 -8.30 35.77
C ILE A 14 -12.05 -8.22 35.39
N TRP A 15 -11.19 -8.36 36.40
CA TRP A 15 -9.74 -8.32 36.28
C TRP A 15 -9.21 -9.73 36.20
N VAL A 16 -8.40 -10.02 35.18
CA VAL A 16 -7.79 -11.33 34.99
C VAL A 16 -6.32 -11.15 34.62
N ASP A 17 -5.49 -12.02 35.18
CA ASP A 17 -4.10 -12.25 34.78
C ASP A 17 -3.88 -13.76 34.78
N CYS A 18 -3.11 -14.22 33.81
CA CYS A 18 -2.82 -15.62 33.60
C CYS A 18 -1.31 -15.82 33.54
N GLU A 19 -0.85 -16.92 34.12
CA GLU A 19 0.51 -17.41 33.87
C GLU A 19 0.45 -18.58 32.89
N MET A 20 1.43 -18.62 31.97
CA MET A 20 1.50 -19.62 30.91
C MET A 20 2.89 -20.25 30.83
N THR A 21 3.00 -21.39 30.15
CA THR A 21 4.31 -21.99 29.81
C THR A 21 5.06 -21.25 28.69
N GLY A 22 4.42 -20.23 28.11
CA GLY A 22 4.93 -19.36 27.05
C GLY A 22 3.78 -18.58 26.39
N LEU A 23 4.03 -17.91 25.26
CA LEU A 23 3.05 -17.04 24.59
C LEU A 23 2.54 -17.62 23.25
N ASP A 24 2.95 -18.83 22.88
CA ASP A 24 2.45 -19.50 21.68
C ASP A 24 1.03 -20.04 21.92
N LYS A 25 0.09 -19.52 21.13
CA LYS A 25 -1.34 -19.78 21.25
C LYS A 25 -1.73 -21.23 20.98
N GLN A 26 -0.87 -22.04 20.37
CA GLN A 26 -1.14 -23.44 20.05
C GLN A 26 -0.43 -24.39 21.01
N ARG A 27 0.81 -24.07 21.40
CA ARG A 27 1.71 -25.00 22.09
C ARG A 27 1.76 -24.79 23.60
N ASP A 28 1.63 -23.55 24.06
CA ASP A 28 1.79 -23.22 25.46
C ASP A 28 0.50 -23.43 26.25
N ALA A 29 0.64 -23.83 27.51
CA ALA A 29 -0.46 -24.15 28.41
C ALA A 29 -0.69 -23.04 29.45
N LEU A 30 -1.95 -22.83 29.79
CA LEU A 30 -2.38 -22.00 30.92
C LEU A 30 -2.10 -22.72 32.25
N VAL A 31 -1.38 -22.09 33.16
CA VAL A 31 -0.89 -22.72 34.40
C VAL A 31 -1.31 -22.00 35.69
N GLU A 32 -1.74 -20.75 35.63
CA GLU A 32 -2.37 -20.05 36.76
C GLU A 32 -3.43 -19.08 36.22
N ILE A 33 -4.56 -18.94 36.92
CA ILE A 33 -5.55 -17.90 36.63
C ILE A 33 -5.87 -17.19 37.94
N ALA A 34 -5.72 -15.87 37.95
CA ALA A 34 -6.26 -15.04 39.01
C ALA A 34 -7.40 -14.17 38.51
N VAL A 35 -8.46 -14.04 39.32
CA VAL A 35 -9.64 -13.24 38.99
C VAL A 35 -10.02 -12.35 40.17
N LEU A 36 -10.19 -11.06 39.91
CA LEU A 36 -10.80 -10.10 40.85
C LEU A 36 -11.94 -9.36 40.17
N VAL A 37 -12.95 -8.97 40.94
CA VAL A 37 -13.99 -8.05 40.47
C VAL A 37 -13.88 -6.75 41.24
N THR A 38 -13.91 -5.61 40.55
CA THR A 38 -14.00 -4.30 41.19
C THR A 38 -15.34 -3.63 40.93
N ASP A 39 -15.67 -2.65 41.78
CA ASP A 39 -16.61 -1.60 41.40
C ASP A 39 -16.00 -0.58 40.41
N ALA A 40 -16.79 0.40 39.99
CA ALA A 40 -16.36 1.48 39.11
C ALA A 40 -15.30 2.40 39.72
N ASP A 41 -15.11 2.35 41.04
CA ASP A 41 -14.12 3.11 41.79
C ASP A 41 -12.88 2.26 42.12
N LEU A 42 -12.74 1.11 41.44
CA LEU A 42 -11.59 0.22 41.54
C LEU A 42 -11.42 -0.35 42.96
N ASN A 43 -12.51 -0.44 43.73
CA ASN A 43 -12.55 -1.17 45.00
C ASN A 43 -12.78 -2.65 44.72
N ILE A 44 -11.87 -3.50 45.21
CA ILE A 44 -11.93 -4.95 45.05
C ILE A 44 -13.11 -5.51 45.85
N LEU A 45 -13.85 -6.43 45.24
CA LEU A 45 -15.01 -7.10 45.83
C LEU A 45 -14.66 -8.54 46.20
N GLY A 46 -14.68 -8.83 47.51
CA GLY A 46 -14.28 -10.14 48.01
C GLY A 46 -12.78 -10.40 47.87
N ASP A 47 -12.38 -11.65 48.05
CA ASP A 47 -10.97 -12.03 48.16
C ASP A 47 -10.31 -12.37 46.81
N GLY A 48 -11.13 -12.62 45.78
CA GLY A 48 -10.69 -13.08 44.46
C GLY A 48 -10.73 -14.59 44.30
N VAL A 49 -10.24 -15.03 43.14
CA VAL A 49 -9.89 -16.43 42.84
C VAL A 49 -8.44 -16.43 42.40
N ASP A 50 -7.70 -17.44 42.83
CA ASP A 50 -6.32 -17.70 42.45
C ASP A 50 -6.16 -19.22 42.38
N VAL A 51 -6.01 -19.74 41.16
CA VAL A 51 -6.03 -21.17 40.89
C VAL A 51 -4.83 -21.58 40.05
N VAL A 52 -4.06 -22.51 40.59
CA VAL A 52 -2.95 -23.16 39.88
C VAL A 52 -3.47 -24.37 39.14
N ILE A 53 -3.16 -24.45 37.85
CA ILE A 53 -3.61 -25.48 36.92
C ILE A 53 -2.43 -26.40 36.59
N ARG A 54 -2.65 -27.71 36.66
CA ARG A 54 -1.63 -28.68 36.28
C ARG A 54 -1.53 -28.77 34.74
N PRO A 55 -0.40 -28.37 34.12
CA PRO A 55 -0.26 -28.46 32.67
C PRO A 55 0.04 -29.88 32.19
N PRO A 56 -0.15 -30.18 30.89
CA PRO A 56 0.39 -31.36 30.25
C PRO A 56 1.92 -31.44 30.38
N ALA A 57 2.47 -32.65 30.51
CA ALA A 57 3.90 -32.85 30.68
C ALA A 57 4.74 -32.33 29.49
N GLU A 58 4.17 -32.35 28.28
CA GLU A 58 4.82 -31.85 27.06
C GLU A 58 5.01 -30.32 27.07
N SER A 59 4.05 -29.56 27.60
CA SER A 59 4.13 -28.10 27.71
C SER A 59 5.20 -27.66 28.72
N LEU A 60 5.46 -28.47 29.75
CA LEU A 60 6.57 -28.22 30.69
C LEU A 60 7.94 -28.48 30.06
N GLN A 61 8.07 -29.48 29.19
CA GLN A 61 9.33 -29.81 28.52
C GLN A 61 9.70 -28.79 27.44
N GLY A 62 8.70 -28.18 26.81
CA GLY A 62 8.86 -27.15 25.77
C GLY A 62 9.07 -25.73 26.28
N MET A 63 9.06 -25.51 27.60
CA MET A 63 9.15 -24.19 28.21
C MET A 63 10.52 -23.54 27.98
N ASP A 64 10.53 -22.29 27.50
CA ASP A 64 11.76 -21.54 27.27
C ASP A 64 12.54 -21.30 28.58
N PRO A 65 13.89 -21.33 28.59
CA PRO A 65 14.70 -21.12 29.79
C PRO A 65 14.35 -19.85 30.58
N PHE A 66 13.93 -18.77 29.91
CA PHE A 66 13.46 -17.56 30.57
C PHE A 66 12.20 -17.81 31.40
N VAL A 67 11.21 -18.49 30.83
CA VAL A 67 9.94 -18.80 31.48
C VAL A 67 10.16 -19.81 32.62
N VAL A 68 11.02 -20.81 32.42
CA VAL A 68 11.43 -21.74 33.48
C VAL A 68 12.01 -20.97 34.66
N ASN A 69 12.95 -20.06 34.41
CA ASN A 69 13.57 -19.27 35.47
C ASN A 69 12.56 -18.36 36.17
N MET A 70 11.66 -17.71 35.42
CA MET A 70 10.60 -16.86 35.98
C MET A 70 9.73 -17.64 36.96
N HIS A 71 9.17 -18.78 36.53
CA HIS A 71 8.29 -19.61 37.36
C HIS A 71 9.02 -20.35 38.48
N THR A 72 10.34 -20.54 38.35
CA THR A 72 11.19 -21.02 39.45
C THR A 72 11.29 -19.95 40.54
N VAL A 73 11.57 -18.70 40.14
CA VAL A 73 11.75 -17.58 41.07
C VAL A 73 10.44 -17.20 41.77
N SER A 74 9.30 -17.28 41.06
CA SER A 74 7.97 -17.01 41.63
C SER A 74 7.46 -18.13 42.54
N GLY A 75 8.09 -19.31 42.51
CA GLY A 75 7.68 -20.51 43.23
C GLY A 75 6.55 -21.31 42.54
N LEU A 76 6.00 -20.79 41.43
CA LEU A 76 4.88 -21.41 40.74
C LEU A 76 5.20 -22.83 40.24
N LEU A 77 6.42 -23.09 39.76
CA LEU A 77 6.80 -24.43 39.27
C LEU A 77 6.64 -25.54 40.33
N GLU A 78 6.85 -25.22 41.61
CA GLU A 78 6.73 -26.20 42.71
C GLU A 78 5.25 -26.53 43.01
N GLU A 79 4.32 -25.62 42.68
CA GLU A 79 2.89 -25.77 42.91
C GLU A 79 2.18 -26.52 41.76
N LEU A 80 2.73 -26.50 40.54
CA LEU A 80 2.09 -27.05 39.34
C LEU A 80 1.70 -28.53 39.46
N ASP A 81 2.53 -29.36 40.09
CA ASP A 81 2.22 -30.79 40.27
C ASP A 81 1.00 -31.00 41.17
N GLY A 82 0.77 -30.09 42.13
CA GLY A 82 -0.42 -30.07 42.99
C GLY A 82 -1.64 -29.36 42.38
N GLY A 83 -1.48 -28.75 41.21
CA GLY A 83 -2.50 -27.96 40.53
C GLY A 83 -3.77 -28.75 40.16
N MET A 84 -4.86 -28.02 39.96
CA MET A 84 -6.16 -28.57 39.57
C MET A 84 -6.31 -28.72 38.06
N THR A 85 -7.41 -29.33 37.62
CA THR A 85 -7.76 -29.42 36.20
C THR A 85 -8.31 -28.09 35.65
N LEU A 86 -8.27 -27.90 34.32
CA LEU A 86 -8.85 -26.72 33.68
C LEU A 86 -10.35 -26.60 33.95
N GLU A 87 -11.07 -27.72 33.99
CA GLU A 87 -12.50 -27.75 34.29
C GLU A 87 -12.80 -27.26 35.71
N GLU A 88 -11.99 -27.69 36.69
CA GLU A 88 -12.10 -27.23 38.08
C GLU A 88 -11.76 -25.74 38.22
N ALA A 89 -10.70 -25.27 37.56
CA ALA A 89 -10.31 -23.87 37.54
C ALA A 89 -11.43 -23.00 36.94
N GLN A 90 -11.95 -23.39 35.77
CA GLN A 90 -13.07 -22.71 35.11
C GLN A 90 -14.30 -22.62 36.03
N ALA A 91 -14.65 -23.72 36.71
CA ALA A 91 -15.79 -23.75 37.63
C ALA A 91 -15.62 -22.80 38.82
N GLN A 92 -14.40 -22.68 39.37
CA GLN A 92 -14.09 -21.76 40.47
C GLN A 92 -14.14 -20.30 40.01
N CYS A 93 -13.53 -19.96 38.87
CA CYS A 93 -13.57 -18.63 38.28
C CYS A 93 -15.02 -18.19 38.00
N LEU A 94 -15.84 -19.06 37.39
CA LEU A 94 -17.27 -18.81 37.13
C LEU A 94 -18.07 -18.61 38.42
N THR A 95 -17.81 -19.42 39.45
CA THR A 95 -18.51 -19.30 40.74
C THR A 95 -18.28 -17.93 41.37
N TYR A 96 -17.04 -17.44 41.35
CA TYR A 96 -16.71 -16.12 41.85
C TYR A 96 -17.31 -15.01 40.99
N VAL A 97 -17.12 -15.03 39.67
CA VAL A 97 -17.60 -13.96 38.80
C VAL A 97 -19.13 -13.87 38.79
N ARG A 98 -19.86 -15.00 38.77
CA ARG A 98 -21.34 -15.00 38.82
C ARG A 98 -21.90 -14.35 40.08
N ARG A 99 -21.14 -14.35 41.18
CA ARG A 99 -21.55 -13.69 42.44
C ARG A 99 -21.60 -12.17 42.32
N TYR A 100 -20.70 -11.57 41.53
CA TYR A 100 -20.57 -10.12 41.42
C TYR A 100 -21.06 -9.55 40.08
N CYS A 101 -21.02 -10.37 39.03
CA CYS A 101 -21.41 -10.09 37.65
C CYS A 101 -22.37 -11.19 37.16
N PRO A 102 -23.66 -11.15 37.52
CA PRO A 102 -24.62 -12.24 37.23
C PRO A 102 -25.01 -12.33 35.74
N GLU A 103 -24.78 -11.28 34.96
CA GLU A 103 -25.06 -11.25 33.52
C GLU A 103 -23.78 -11.51 32.71
N PRO A 104 -23.77 -12.54 31.83
CA PRO A 104 -22.61 -12.84 30.99
C PRO A 104 -22.36 -11.75 29.94
N GLY A 105 -21.10 -11.48 29.63
CA GLY A 105 -20.66 -10.61 28.53
C GLY A 105 -20.86 -9.11 28.76
N LYS A 106 -21.30 -8.71 29.96
CA LYS A 106 -21.56 -7.30 30.32
C LYS A 106 -20.34 -6.58 30.86
N ALA A 107 -19.66 -7.18 31.84
CA ALA A 107 -18.52 -6.57 32.50
C ALA A 107 -17.27 -6.69 31.61
N PRO A 108 -16.51 -5.60 31.36
CA PRO A 108 -15.29 -5.65 30.58
C PRO A 108 -14.21 -6.49 31.27
N LEU A 109 -13.40 -7.15 30.45
CA LEU A 109 -12.13 -7.76 30.86
C LEU A 109 -11.10 -6.64 31.10
N ALA A 110 -10.33 -6.73 32.18
CA ALA A 110 -9.29 -5.77 32.51
C ALA A 110 -8.00 -6.45 32.99
N GLY A 111 -6.87 -5.80 32.72
CA GLY A 111 -5.54 -6.28 33.10
C GLY A 111 -4.45 -5.49 32.37
N ASN A 112 -3.19 -5.83 32.62
CA ASN A 112 -2.06 -5.30 31.88
C ASN A 112 -1.76 -6.21 30.69
N SER A 113 -1.74 -5.67 29.47
CA SER A 113 -1.49 -6.48 28.26
C SER A 113 -2.48 -7.64 28.09
N VAL A 114 -3.70 -7.44 28.61
CA VAL A 114 -4.70 -8.50 28.85
C VAL A 114 -5.26 -9.14 27.58
N GLY A 115 -4.97 -8.53 26.43
CA GLY A 115 -5.23 -9.14 25.12
C GLY A 115 -4.53 -10.49 24.94
N THR A 116 -3.39 -10.71 25.60
CA THR A 116 -2.69 -12.01 25.59
C THR A 116 -3.46 -13.04 26.40
N ASP A 117 -3.83 -12.72 27.64
CA ASP A 117 -4.61 -13.59 28.53
C ASP A 117 -5.94 -13.99 27.88
N ARG A 118 -6.61 -13.03 27.22
CA ARG A 118 -7.87 -13.26 26.52
C ARG A 118 -7.81 -14.45 25.57
N VAL A 119 -6.70 -14.59 24.84
CA VAL A 119 -6.52 -15.69 23.87
C VAL A 119 -6.50 -17.05 24.57
N PHE A 120 -5.79 -17.17 25.69
CA PHE A 120 -5.72 -18.42 26.45
C PHE A 120 -7.03 -18.71 27.16
N LEU A 121 -7.71 -17.68 27.69
CA LEU A 121 -9.03 -17.83 28.30
C LEU A 121 -10.08 -18.33 27.30
N ASP A 122 -10.13 -17.76 26.09
CA ASP A 122 -11.06 -18.18 25.04
C ASP A 122 -10.80 -19.62 24.56
N ARG A 123 -9.54 -20.09 24.63
CA ARG A 123 -9.13 -21.43 24.23
C ARG A 123 -9.38 -22.48 25.32
N ASP A 124 -8.92 -22.22 26.54
CA ASP A 124 -8.78 -23.23 27.60
C ASP A 124 -9.93 -23.22 28.61
N VAL A 125 -10.56 -22.05 28.82
CA VAL A 125 -11.69 -21.88 29.74
C VAL A 125 -12.85 -21.11 29.07
N PRO A 126 -13.38 -21.62 27.93
CA PRO A 126 -14.32 -20.89 27.09
C PRO A 126 -15.65 -20.51 27.77
N GLU A 127 -16.13 -21.30 28.73
CA GLU A 127 -17.36 -20.94 29.47
C GLU A 127 -17.14 -19.75 30.40
N PHE A 128 -15.95 -19.67 31.01
CA PHE A 128 -15.55 -18.49 31.77
C PHE A 128 -15.36 -17.28 30.85
N ALA A 129 -14.71 -17.47 29.70
CA ALA A 129 -14.45 -16.40 28.75
C ALA A 129 -15.73 -15.78 28.15
N GLN A 130 -16.82 -16.54 28.02
CA GLN A 130 -18.15 -16.04 27.64
C GLN A 130 -18.76 -15.07 28.68
N TRP A 131 -18.30 -15.13 29.93
CA TRP A 131 -18.75 -14.21 30.98
C TRP A 131 -18.10 -12.82 30.86
N LEU A 132 -16.96 -12.75 30.20
CA LEU A 132 -16.18 -11.53 29.95
C LEU A 132 -16.71 -10.82 28.70
N SER A 133 -16.88 -9.50 28.76
CA SER A 133 -17.25 -8.71 27.57
C SER A 133 -16.16 -8.74 26.51
N TYR A 134 -16.54 -8.49 25.25
CA TYR A 134 -15.57 -8.21 24.17
C TYR A 134 -14.83 -6.88 24.40
N ARG A 135 -15.42 -5.97 25.18
CA ARG A 135 -14.77 -4.72 25.58
C ARG A 135 -13.69 -5.01 26.61
N THR A 136 -12.52 -4.43 26.39
CA THR A 136 -11.34 -4.64 27.22
C THR A 136 -10.85 -3.31 27.77
N ILE A 137 -10.47 -3.30 29.04
CA ILE A 137 -9.73 -2.21 29.69
C ILE A 137 -8.28 -2.68 29.83
N ASP A 138 -7.47 -2.38 28.83
CA ASP A 138 -6.05 -2.72 28.85
C ASP A 138 -5.24 -1.56 29.46
N VAL A 139 -4.71 -1.80 30.66
CA VAL A 139 -3.92 -0.79 31.40
C VAL A 139 -2.63 -0.44 30.66
N SER A 140 -2.08 -1.36 29.85
CA SER A 140 -0.91 -1.10 29.00
C SER A 140 -1.19 -0.06 27.92
N SER A 141 -2.46 0.11 27.49
CA SER A 141 -2.82 1.21 26.58
C SER A 141 -2.55 2.57 27.21
N LEU A 142 -2.94 2.76 28.47
CA LEU A 142 -2.69 4.02 29.19
C LEU A 142 -1.19 4.23 29.44
N LYS A 143 -0.45 3.15 29.69
CA LYS A 143 1.02 3.19 29.82
C LYS A 143 1.71 3.70 28.56
N GLU A 144 1.32 3.18 27.39
CA GLU A 144 1.88 3.63 26.10
C GLU A 144 1.49 5.08 25.76
N LEU A 145 0.29 5.51 26.13
CA LEU A 145 -0.13 6.91 25.98
C LEU A 145 0.62 7.84 26.94
N ALA A 146 0.79 7.45 28.21
CA ALA A 146 1.56 8.18 29.20
C ALA A 146 3.02 8.38 28.75
N LYS A 147 3.64 7.35 28.16
CA LYS A 147 5.00 7.42 27.62
C LYS A 147 5.16 8.50 26.56
N ARG A 148 4.15 8.70 25.70
CA ARG A 148 4.18 9.65 24.57
C ARG A 148 3.77 11.05 24.98
N TRP A 149 2.69 11.17 25.76
CA TRP A 149 2.11 12.47 26.09
C TRP A 149 2.73 13.10 27.33
N PHE A 150 3.07 12.29 28.34
CA PHE A 150 3.55 12.77 29.63
C PHE A 150 4.66 11.87 30.20
N PRO A 151 5.89 11.90 29.64
CA PRO A 151 6.98 11.00 30.06
C PRO A 151 7.24 10.98 31.58
N ARG A 152 7.00 12.08 32.29
CA ARG A 152 7.12 12.13 33.76
C ARG A 152 6.13 11.21 34.47
N VAL A 153 4.90 11.07 33.97
CA VAL A 153 3.93 10.10 34.48
C VAL A 153 4.45 8.68 34.26
N TYR A 154 4.96 8.39 33.06
CA TYR A 154 5.51 7.08 32.73
C TYR A 154 6.71 6.68 33.61
N TYR A 155 7.66 7.59 33.84
CA TYR A 155 8.84 7.29 34.68
C TYR A 155 8.56 7.23 36.18
N ASN A 156 7.34 7.55 36.63
CA ASN A 156 6.92 7.49 38.04
C ASN A 156 5.76 6.50 38.28
N ILE A 157 5.54 5.57 37.35
CA ILE A 157 4.62 4.43 37.57
C ILE A 157 5.05 3.71 38.87
N PRO A 158 4.10 3.34 39.76
CA PRO A 158 4.41 2.58 40.95
C PRO A 158 5.22 1.32 40.65
N ALA A 159 6.25 1.06 41.46
CA ALA A 159 7.07 -0.14 41.28
C ALA A 159 6.22 -1.40 41.47
N LYS A 160 6.41 -2.37 40.57
CA LYS A 160 5.84 -3.71 40.68
C LYS A 160 6.65 -4.55 41.65
N HIS A 161 5.97 -5.29 42.50
CA HIS A 161 6.50 -6.17 43.53
C HIS A 161 5.85 -7.57 43.50
N GLY A 162 4.95 -7.84 42.54
CA GLY A 162 4.10 -9.02 42.49
C GLY A 162 4.82 -10.33 42.18
N GLY A 163 6.03 -10.25 41.63
CA GLY A 163 6.93 -11.39 41.50
C GLY A 163 6.46 -12.45 40.49
N HIS A 164 5.64 -12.07 39.50
CA HIS A 164 5.07 -12.98 38.48
C HIS A 164 4.19 -14.05 39.12
N ARG A 165 3.21 -13.58 39.90
CA ARG A 165 2.12 -14.39 40.45
C ARG A 165 0.81 -13.70 40.12
N ALA A 166 -0.10 -14.43 39.50
CA ALA A 166 -1.24 -13.83 38.81
C ALA A 166 -2.07 -12.91 39.72
N LEU A 167 -2.34 -13.33 40.96
CA LEU A 167 -3.17 -12.56 41.90
C LEU A 167 -2.48 -11.27 42.39
N ALA A 168 -1.15 -11.28 42.52
CA ALA A 168 -0.40 -10.09 42.88
C ALA A 168 -0.37 -9.11 41.70
N ASP A 169 -0.16 -9.62 40.49
CA ASP A 169 -0.02 -8.84 39.27
C ASP A 169 -1.34 -8.15 38.86
N ILE A 170 -2.51 -8.79 39.04
CA ILE A 170 -3.80 -8.09 38.87
C ILE A 170 -4.03 -6.99 39.91
N ARG A 171 -3.59 -7.18 41.16
CA ARG A 171 -3.72 -6.13 42.19
C ARG A 171 -2.85 -4.93 41.83
N GLU A 172 -1.66 -5.16 41.30
CA GLU A 172 -0.79 -4.12 40.80
C GLU A 172 -1.36 -3.42 39.57
N SER A 173 -1.99 -4.16 38.66
CA SER A 173 -2.71 -3.59 37.51
C SER A 173 -3.86 -2.68 37.94
N ILE A 174 -4.59 -3.04 39.00
CA ILE A 174 -5.62 -2.18 39.60
C ILE A 174 -5.00 -0.91 40.20
N GLN A 175 -3.85 -1.02 40.89
CA GLN A 175 -3.15 0.15 41.45
C GLN A 175 -2.59 1.05 40.35
N GLU A 176 -2.07 0.48 39.27
CA GLU A 176 -1.56 1.21 38.12
C GLU A 176 -2.70 1.98 37.42
N LEU A 177 -3.89 1.38 37.26
CA LEU A 177 -5.05 2.11 36.73
C LEU A 177 -5.52 3.24 37.68
N LYS A 178 -5.46 3.02 39.01
CA LYS A 178 -5.73 4.09 39.99
C LYS A 178 -4.75 5.25 39.83
N TYR A 179 -3.46 4.95 39.64
CA TYR A 179 -2.43 5.94 39.38
C TYR A 179 -2.74 6.74 38.10
N TYR A 180 -3.02 6.10 36.97
CA TYR A 180 -3.38 6.83 35.74
C TYR A 180 -4.67 7.65 35.88
N ARG A 181 -5.68 7.14 36.61
CA ARG A 181 -6.89 7.93 36.91
C ARG A 181 -6.57 9.22 37.65
N GLU A 182 -5.58 9.21 38.55
CA GLU A 182 -5.19 10.36 39.36
C GLU A 182 -4.29 11.36 38.60
N VAL A 183 -3.34 10.88 37.78
CA VAL A 183 -2.30 11.77 37.21
C VAL A 183 -2.36 11.96 35.69
N LEU A 184 -3.10 11.13 34.96
CA LEU A 184 -3.19 11.15 33.50
C LEU A 184 -4.58 11.58 33.00
N LEU A 185 -5.63 11.23 33.76
CA LEU A 185 -7.01 11.57 33.42
C LEU A 185 -7.47 12.83 34.17
N VAL A 186 -8.60 13.39 33.75
CA VAL A 186 -9.15 14.63 34.33
C VAL A 186 -9.59 14.44 35.79
N ASP A 187 -9.33 15.44 36.64
CA ASP A 187 -9.68 15.44 38.07
C ASP A 187 -11.18 15.22 38.33
N GLU A 188 -11.50 14.58 39.46
CA GLU A 188 -12.88 14.44 39.92
C GLU A 188 -13.53 15.79 40.30
N PRO A 189 -14.82 16.00 40.00
CA PRO A 189 -15.82 15.04 39.53
C PRO A 189 -15.85 14.81 38.00
N GLY A 190 -14.82 15.23 37.27
CA GLY A 190 -14.79 15.29 35.82
C GLY A 190 -15.47 16.55 35.26
N PRO A 191 -15.46 16.75 33.93
CA PRO A 191 -16.13 17.88 33.32
C PRO A 191 -17.65 17.81 33.53
N THR A 192 -18.26 18.95 33.86
CA THR A 192 -19.72 19.10 33.81
C THR A 192 -20.25 18.76 32.42
N THR A 193 -21.54 18.40 32.29
CA THR A 193 -22.17 18.16 30.98
C THR A 193 -21.89 19.30 29.99
N ALA A 194 -21.93 20.55 30.46
CA ALA A 194 -21.64 21.72 29.63
C ALA A 194 -20.17 21.76 29.16
N GLN A 195 -19.21 21.45 30.03
CA GLN A 195 -17.78 21.36 29.69
C GLN A 195 -17.50 20.18 28.74
N ALA A 196 -18.08 19.01 29.00
CA ALA A 196 -17.94 17.84 28.15
C ALA A 196 -18.51 18.08 26.74
N GLN A 197 -19.69 18.69 26.64
CA GLN A 197 -20.27 19.11 25.35
C GLN A 197 -19.43 20.20 24.67
N ALA A 198 -18.81 21.11 25.43
CA ALA A 198 -17.95 22.14 24.86
C ALA A 198 -16.66 21.54 24.28
N ALA A 199 -16.02 20.62 25.00
CA ALA A 199 -14.87 19.86 24.52
C ALA A 199 -15.26 18.97 23.32
N SER A 200 -16.42 18.29 23.37
CA SER A 200 -16.97 17.55 22.23
C SER A 200 -17.03 18.45 20.99
N ARG A 201 -17.66 19.63 21.09
CA ARG A 201 -17.76 20.62 20.00
C ARG A 201 -16.43 21.20 19.49
N SER A 202 -15.33 21.08 20.24
CA SER A 202 -14.00 21.53 19.78
C SER A 202 -13.23 20.45 19.03
N PHE A 203 -13.61 19.18 19.22
CA PHE A 203 -13.06 18.04 18.47
C PHE A 203 -14.07 17.49 17.44
N GLU A 204 -15.31 17.99 17.47
CA GLU A 204 -16.32 17.83 16.43
C GLU A 204 -15.86 18.63 15.20
N LEU A 205 -15.60 17.94 14.10
CA LEU A 205 -15.23 18.57 12.83
C LEU A 205 -16.38 19.50 12.39
N ARG A 206 -16.10 20.80 12.21
CA ARG A 206 -17.13 21.81 11.83
C ARG A 206 -17.04 22.15 10.35
N GLU A 207 -18.17 22.06 9.64
CA GLU A 207 -18.38 22.70 8.33
C GLU A 207 -18.97 24.12 8.47
N ALA A 208 -18.71 24.98 7.48
CA ALA A 208 -19.08 26.40 7.44
C ALA A 208 -20.60 26.66 7.22
N PRO A 209 -21.15 27.84 7.60
CA PRO A 209 -22.60 28.03 7.72
C PRO A 209 -23.27 28.57 6.44
N ILE A 210 -24.48 28.12 6.10
CA ILE A 210 -25.43 28.84 5.22
C ILE A 210 -26.87 28.82 5.79
N ALA A 211 -27.57 29.93 5.54
CA ALA A 211 -28.93 30.29 5.94
C ALA A 211 -30.06 29.40 5.39
N ALA A 212 -31.18 29.37 6.15
CA ALA A 212 -32.55 28.88 5.86
C ALA A 212 -32.71 27.44 5.30
N PRO A 213 -33.77 26.69 5.68
CA PRO A 213 -33.74 25.23 5.69
C PRO A 213 -33.79 24.68 4.27
N THR A 214 -32.61 24.31 3.76
CA THR A 214 -32.43 23.51 2.55
C THR A 214 -32.15 22.08 2.99
N ALA A 215 -32.69 21.12 2.22
CA ALA A 215 -32.52 19.69 2.48
C ALA A 215 -31.04 19.37 2.75
N SER A 216 -30.76 18.61 3.80
CA SER A 216 -29.40 18.18 4.13
C SER A 216 -28.74 17.55 2.89
N PRO A 217 -27.57 18.02 2.43
CA PRO A 217 -26.83 17.31 1.40
C PRO A 217 -26.47 15.93 1.93
N GLY A 218 -26.54 14.92 1.06
CA GLY A 218 -26.18 13.54 1.41
C GLY A 218 -24.72 13.42 1.85
N PRO A 219 -24.29 12.23 2.32
CA PRO A 219 -22.88 11.98 2.63
C PRO A 219 -21.98 12.39 1.47
N HIS A 220 -20.78 12.94 1.76
CA HIS A 220 -19.80 13.30 0.72
C HIS A 220 -19.49 12.07 -0.12
N GLN A 221 -20.12 12.00 -1.29
CA GLN A 221 -19.87 10.97 -2.27
C GLN A 221 -18.43 11.16 -2.80
N PRO A 222 -17.55 10.16 -2.68
CA PRO A 222 -16.21 10.22 -3.27
C PRO A 222 -16.22 10.68 -4.72
N TRP A 223 -15.20 11.42 -5.17
CA TRP A 223 -15.12 11.85 -6.57
C TRP A 223 -15.14 10.67 -7.55
N LEU A 224 -14.55 9.53 -7.18
CA LEU A 224 -14.56 8.28 -7.94
C LEU A 224 -15.98 7.79 -8.30
N GLU A 225 -16.97 8.11 -7.47
CA GLU A 225 -18.38 7.73 -7.67
C GLU A 225 -19.21 8.83 -8.37
N ARG A 226 -18.61 9.99 -8.67
CA ARG A 226 -19.32 11.13 -9.27
C ARG A 226 -19.20 11.14 -10.78
N VAL A 227 -20.35 11.12 -11.46
CA VAL A 227 -20.45 11.34 -12.92
C VAL A 227 -19.76 12.64 -13.35
N SER A 228 -19.93 13.72 -12.57
CA SER A 228 -19.31 15.01 -12.88
C SER A 228 -17.79 14.97 -12.88
N HIS A 229 -17.19 14.18 -11.99
CA HIS A 229 -15.74 14.00 -11.94
C HIS A 229 -15.26 13.18 -13.14
N ARG A 230 -15.97 12.09 -13.47
CA ARG A 230 -15.67 11.26 -14.66
C ARG A 230 -15.78 12.06 -15.96
N SER A 231 -16.76 12.97 -16.07
CA SER A 231 -16.85 13.91 -17.19
C SER A 231 -15.70 14.91 -17.23
N TRP A 232 -15.20 15.36 -16.08
CA TRP A 232 -14.00 16.22 -16.02
C TRP A 232 -12.76 15.46 -16.49
N LEU A 233 -12.55 14.22 -16.02
CA LEU A 233 -11.46 13.35 -16.48
C LEU A 233 -11.54 13.08 -17.99
N GLU A 234 -12.74 12.95 -18.55
CA GLU A 234 -12.93 12.81 -20.00
C GLU A 234 -12.46 14.05 -20.76
N GLY A 235 -12.78 15.25 -20.27
CA GLY A 235 -12.31 16.50 -20.86
C GLY A 235 -10.78 16.58 -20.84
N GLU A 236 -10.17 16.28 -19.69
CA GLU A 236 -8.71 16.23 -19.54
C GLU A 236 -8.07 15.19 -20.48
N SER A 237 -8.68 14.00 -20.63
CA SER A 237 -8.24 12.98 -21.59
C SER A 237 -8.18 13.53 -23.01
N ASP A 238 -9.22 14.26 -23.42
CA ASP A 238 -9.35 14.81 -24.76
C ASP A 238 -8.34 15.93 -25.02
N GLU A 239 -8.07 16.78 -24.04
CA GLU A 239 -7.04 17.83 -24.13
C GLU A 239 -5.63 17.24 -24.25
N LEU A 240 -5.30 16.20 -23.46
CA LEU A 240 -4.03 15.47 -23.56
C LEU A 240 -3.86 14.81 -24.93
N LEU A 241 -4.88 14.11 -25.43
CA LEU A 241 -4.85 13.49 -26.76
C LEU A 241 -4.69 14.51 -27.88
N GLN A 242 -5.33 15.68 -27.75
CA GLN A 242 -5.17 16.77 -28.70
C GLN A 242 -3.74 17.32 -28.68
N PHE A 243 -3.19 17.61 -27.50
CA PHE A 243 -1.80 18.08 -27.34
C PHE A 243 -0.81 17.10 -27.97
N GLY A 244 -0.94 15.81 -27.66
CA GLY A 244 -0.05 14.77 -28.16
C GLY A 244 -0.09 14.59 -29.68
N SER A 245 -1.22 14.91 -30.32
CA SER A 245 -1.45 14.63 -31.75
C SER A 245 -0.47 15.32 -32.71
N ALA A 246 0.20 16.38 -32.25
CA ALA A 246 1.22 17.10 -33.02
C ALA A 246 2.57 16.36 -33.11
N SER A 247 2.77 15.28 -32.36
CA SER A 247 4.05 14.57 -32.26
C SER A 247 4.41 13.69 -33.45
N ALA A 248 3.48 13.37 -34.36
CA ALA A 248 3.78 12.45 -35.47
C ALA A 248 4.87 13.00 -36.41
N ARG A 249 5.88 12.17 -36.71
CA ARG A 249 7.00 12.53 -37.59
C ARG A 249 6.87 11.90 -38.97
N GLU A 250 7.22 12.64 -40.02
CA GLU A 250 7.24 12.12 -41.39
C GLU A 250 8.34 11.06 -41.62
N ASP A 251 9.45 11.13 -40.87
CA ASP A 251 10.57 10.19 -40.95
C ASP A 251 10.42 8.97 -40.03
N GLY A 252 9.22 8.79 -39.45
CA GLY A 252 8.87 7.68 -38.57
C GLY A 252 9.00 8.01 -37.09
N GLY A 253 8.12 7.39 -36.29
CA GLY A 253 8.01 7.58 -34.86
C GLY A 253 7.26 8.83 -34.43
N PHE A 254 7.39 9.17 -33.15
CA PHE A 254 6.82 10.37 -32.55
C PHE A 254 7.94 11.26 -31.98
N ALA A 255 7.77 12.57 -32.11
CA ALA A 255 8.69 13.59 -31.67
C ALA A 255 8.49 13.91 -30.20
N TRP A 256 9.60 14.28 -29.55
CA TRP A 256 9.60 15.00 -28.30
C TRP A 256 8.84 16.32 -28.48
N LEU A 257 7.90 16.64 -27.60
CA LEU A 257 7.18 17.91 -27.63
C LEU A 257 7.81 18.92 -26.67
N ASP A 258 7.92 20.18 -27.11
CA ASP A 258 8.34 21.29 -26.26
C ASP A 258 7.23 21.75 -25.30
N GLU A 259 7.48 22.81 -24.54
CA GLU A 259 6.55 23.33 -23.53
C GLU A 259 5.19 23.75 -24.14
N ALA A 260 5.16 24.16 -25.41
CA ALA A 260 3.98 24.59 -26.13
C ALA A 260 3.35 23.50 -27.02
N GLY A 261 3.86 22.26 -26.92
CA GLY A 261 3.36 21.13 -27.70
C GLY A 261 3.85 21.11 -29.15
N ALA A 262 4.87 21.89 -29.51
CA ALA A 262 5.48 21.81 -30.83
C ALA A 262 6.51 20.68 -30.87
N PRO A 263 6.58 19.90 -31.98
CA PRO A 263 7.54 18.81 -32.10
C PRO A 263 8.98 19.35 -32.25
N ASP A 264 9.87 18.96 -31.33
CA ASP A 264 11.32 19.18 -31.43
C ASP A 264 11.95 18.14 -32.37
N LEU A 265 11.96 18.47 -33.67
CA LEU A 265 12.55 17.62 -34.70
C LEU A 265 14.08 17.62 -34.71
N THR A 266 14.74 18.41 -33.85
CA THR A 266 16.20 18.39 -33.71
C THR A 266 16.67 17.18 -32.90
N ARG A 267 15.76 16.59 -32.13
CA ARG A 267 15.98 15.36 -31.37
C ARG A 267 15.68 14.12 -32.21
N PRO A 268 16.34 12.99 -31.91
CA PRO A 268 15.93 11.70 -32.45
C PRO A 268 14.52 11.34 -31.95
N SER A 269 13.83 10.47 -32.68
CA SER A 269 12.66 9.80 -32.17
C SER A 269 13.10 8.62 -31.30
N GLU A 270 12.76 8.69 -30.03
CA GLU A 270 13.03 7.64 -29.05
C GLU A 270 12.00 6.50 -29.20
N LEU A 271 12.47 5.25 -29.07
CA LEU A 271 11.61 4.07 -29.17
C LEU A 271 10.52 4.08 -28.11
N TRP A 272 10.88 4.39 -26.86
CA TRP A 272 9.95 4.40 -25.73
C TRP A 272 8.87 5.48 -25.88
N ILE A 273 9.22 6.69 -26.35
CA ILE A 273 8.24 7.75 -26.67
C ILE A 273 7.31 7.26 -27.79
N THR A 274 7.87 6.67 -28.85
CA THR A 274 7.07 6.17 -29.97
C THR A 274 6.06 5.13 -29.51
N CYS A 275 6.48 4.20 -28.66
CA CYS A 275 5.61 3.18 -28.08
C CYS A 275 4.54 3.78 -27.16
N ARG A 276 4.92 4.68 -26.24
CA ARG A 276 4.00 5.38 -25.34
C ARG A 276 2.92 6.15 -26.09
N MET A 277 3.31 6.90 -27.12
CA MET A 277 2.35 7.64 -27.95
C MET A 277 1.45 6.70 -28.75
N THR A 278 2.00 5.61 -29.31
CA THR A 278 1.19 4.57 -29.99
C THR A 278 0.14 3.97 -29.05
N HIS A 279 0.52 3.66 -27.81
CA HIS A 279 -0.38 3.20 -26.76
C HIS A 279 -1.46 4.25 -26.47
N SER A 280 -1.07 5.50 -26.18
CA SER A 280 -2.01 6.59 -25.87
C SER A 280 -3.02 6.83 -26.98
N PHE A 281 -2.60 6.83 -28.25
CA PHE A 281 -3.52 6.97 -29.38
C PHE A 281 -4.39 5.74 -29.59
N ALA A 282 -3.93 4.54 -29.22
CA ALA A 282 -4.76 3.34 -29.23
C ALA A 282 -5.88 3.46 -28.19
N LEU A 283 -5.58 3.96 -26.98
CA LEU A 283 -6.60 4.27 -25.98
C LEU A 283 -7.59 5.32 -26.50
N GLY A 284 -7.11 6.42 -27.07
CA GLY A 284 -7.96 7.44 -27.67
C GLY A 284 -8.83 6.94 -28.83
N HIS A 285 -8.31 6.02 -29.65
CA HIS A 285 -9.09 5.36 -30.70
C HIS A 285 -10.21 4.48 -30.11
N LEU A 286 -9.90 3.72 -29.06
CA LEU A 286 -10.85 2.87 -28.34
C LEU A 286 -11.94 3.68 -27.62
N LEU A 287 -11.63 4.92 -27.20
CA LEU A 287 -12.60 5.91 -26.71
C LEU A 287 -13.51 6.49 -27.83
N GLY A 288 -13.31 6.08 -29.08
CA GLY A 288 -14.09 6.53 -30.23
C GLY A 288 -13.74 7.94 -30.72
N ARG A 289 -12.55 8.48 -30.37
CA ARG A 289 -12.15 9.81 -30.81
C ARG A 289 -11.70 9.80 -32.28
N PRO A 290 -12.35 10.59 -33.16
CA PRO A 290 -12.01 10.61 -34.59
C PRO A 290 -10.57 11.03 -34.83
N GLY A 291 -9.98 10.52 -35.91
CA GLY A 291 -8.62 10.86 -36.30
C GLY A 291 -7.57 9.97 -35.62
N LEU A 292 -7.69 9.61 -34.35
CA LEU A 292 -6.58 8.95 -33.65
C LEU A 292 -6.15 7.59 -34.22
N GLY A 293 -7.03 6.88 -34.92
CA GLY A 293 -6.70 5.61 -35.58
C GLY A 293 -5.56 5.68 -36.59
N HIS A 294 -5.34 6.81 -37.29
CA HIS A 294 -4.20 6.93 -38.22
C HIS A 294 -2.86 7.13 -37.48
N LEU A 295 -2.90 7.72 -36.28
CA LEU A 295 -1.71 7.87 -35.43
C LEU A 295 -1.30 6.51 -34.86
N VAL A 296 -2.26 5.64 -34.52
CA VAL A 296 -1.93 4.26 -34.13
C VAL A 296 -1.29 3.48 -35.27
N ASP A 297 -1.84 3.61 -36.48
CA ASP A 297 -1.28 2.95 -37.68
C ASP A 297 0.13 3.48 -37.97
N HIS A 298 0.34 4.80 -37.88
CA HIS A 298 1.67 5.43 -37.99
C HIS A 298 2.67 4.87 -36.97
N GLY A 299 2.25 4.71 -35.72
CA GLY A 299 3.06 4.11 -34.66
C GLY A 299 3.45 2.67 -34.96
N VAL A 300 2.48 1.82 -35.34
CA VAL A 300 2.72 0.42 -35.70
C VAL A 300 3.64 0.31 -36.92
N ASP A 301 3.42 1.13 -37.95
CA ASP A 301 4.26 1.16 -39.16
C ASP A 301 5.69 1.63 -38.84
N SER A 302 5.84 2.58 -37.92
CA SER A 302 7.16 3.05 -37.45
C SER A 302 7.91 1.95 -36.70
N LEU A 303 7.22 1.24 -35.80
CA LEU A 303 7.78 0.14 -35.03
C LEU A 303 8.15 -1.05 -35.91
N ARG A 304 7.37 -1.34 -36.95
CA ARG A 304 7.67 -2.41 -37.93
C ARG A 304 8.64 -1.97 -39.05
N GLY A 305 8.94 -0.67 -39.10
CA GLY A 305 9.74 -0.04 -40.14
C GLY A 305 11.05 0.48 -39.56
N VAL A 306 11.14 1.81 -39.40
CA VAL A 306 12.42 2.51 -39.10
C VAL A 306 13.07 2.06 -37.79
N PHE A 307 12.29 1.62 -36.80
CA PHE A 307 12.84 1.11 -35.54
C PHE A 307 13.23 -0.37 -35.60
N HIS A 308 12.68 -1.15 -36.53
CA HIS A 308 12.93 -2.59 -36.60
C HIS A 308 14.32 -2.87 -37.18
N ASP A 309 15.03 -3.83 -36.59
CA ASP A 309 16.33 -4.29 -37.09
C ASP A 309 16.17 -5.61 -37.85
N ASP A 310 16.00 -5.52 -39.17
CA ASP A 310 15.84 -6.70 -40.04
C ASP A 310 17.05 -7.65 -40.02
N GLU A 311 18.22 -7.21 -39.54
CA GLU A 311 19.45 -8.00 -39.51
C GLU A 311 19.55 -8.89 -38.26
N HIS A 312 19.26 -8.32 -37.09
CA HIS A 312 19.42 -9.01 -35.79
C HIS A 312 18.11 -9.27 -35.05
N GLY A 313 16.98 -8.76 -35.57
CA GLY A 313 15.70 -8.69 -34.89
C GLY A 313 15.67 -7.63 -33.79
N GLY A 314 14.49 -7.43 -33.21
CA GLY A 314 14.28 -6.44 -32.16
C GLY A 314 14.28 -5.01 -32.69
N TRP A 315 14.29 -4.04 -31.78
CA TRP A 315 14.12 -2.62 -32.09
C TRP A 315 15.32 -1.79 -31.66
N PHE A 316 15.72 -0.83 -32.48
CA PHE A 316 16.70 0.19 -32.13
C PHE A 316 16.15 1.15 -31.08
N SER A 317 16.99 1.64 -30.18
CA SER A 317 16.55 2.54 -29.11
C SER A 317 16.16 3.94 -29.62
N ALA A 318 16.79 4.44 -30.68
CA ALA A 318 16.45 5.74 -31.26
C ALA A 318 16.76 5.84 -32.77
N VAL A 319 15.94 6.60 -33.49
CA VAL A 319 16.08 6.86 -34.93
C VAL A 319 16.04 8.36 -35.24
N ALA A 320 16.77 8.79 -36.27
CA ALA A 320 16.69 10.15 -36.81
C ALA A 320 16.86 10.13 -38.33
N GLY A 321 15.99 10.85 -39.07
CA GLY A 321 16.02 10.85 -40.53
C GLY A 321 15.72 9.47 -41.13
N GLY A 322 14.94 8.64 -40.44
CA GLY A 322 14.61 7.28 -40.84
C GLY A 322 15.75 6.26 -40.72
N ALA A 323 16.82 6.58 -39.98
CA ALA A 323 17.95 5.69 -39.73
C ALA A 323 18.25 5.57 -38.22
N PRO A 324 18.77 4.42 -37.74
CA PRO A 324 19.15 4.27 -36.33
C PRO A 324 20.31 5.18 -35.97
N VAL A 325 20.18 5.83 -34.80
CA VAL A 325 21.25 6.65 -34.19
C VAL A 325 21.66 6.12 -32.81
N ASP A 326 20.81 5.32 -32.18
CA ASP A 326 21.16 4.44 -31.06
C ASP A 326 20.66 3.04 -31.41
N ASP A 327 21.60 2.13 -31.64
CA ASP A 327 21.34 0.75 -32.06
C ASP A 327 21.36 -0.28 -30.92
N SER A 328 21.49 0.19 -29.67
CA SER A 328 21.32 -0.65 -28.49
C SER A 328 19.94 -1.29 -28.44
N LYS A 329 19.82 -2.41 -27.71
CA LYS A 329 18.57 -3.14 -27.52
C LYS A 329 18.22 -3.11 -26.04
N GLN A 330 17.30 -2.24 -25.65
CA GLN A 330 16.97 -1.98 -24.24
C GLN A 330 15.69 -2.72 -23.83
N ALA A 331 15.75 -3.53 -22.76
CA ALA A 331 14.57 -4.23 -22.24
C ALA A 331 13.44 -3.26 -21.84
N TYR A 332 13.81 -2.09 -21.28
CA TYR A 332 12.87 -1.03 -20.93
C TYR A 332 12.03 -0.59 -22.14
N ALA A 333 12.69 -0.15 -23.22
CA ALA A 333 11.99 0.31 -24.41
C ALA A 333 11.25 -0.84 -25.12
N HIS A 334 11.82 -2.06 -25.09
CA HIS A 334 11.20 -3.26 -25.64
C HIS A 334 9.90 -3.65 -24.93
N ALA A 335 9.82 -3.49 -23.60
CA ALA A 335 8.57 -3.69 -22.87
C ALA A 335 7.46 -2.77 -23.39
N PHE A 336 7.80 -1.51 -23.70
CA PHE A 336 6.86 -0.59 -24.32
C PHE A 336 6.46 -1.00 -25.74
N VAL A 337 7.31 -1.68 -26.53
CA VAL A 337 6.90 -2.26 -27.83
C VAL A 337 5.77 -3.27 -27.63
N VAL A 338 5.90 -4.16 -26.63
CA VAL A 338 4.86 -5.14 -26.30
C VAL A 338 3.57 -4.44 -25.84
N LEU A 339 3.66 -3.39 -25.02
CA LEU A 339 2.50 -2.63 -24.56
C LEU A 339 1.79 -1.91 -25.72
N ALA A 340 2.53 -1.22 -26.58
CA ALA A 340 2.03 -0.52 -27.75
C ALA A 340 1.34 -1.49 -28.72
N ALA A 341 1.98 -2.63 -29.02
CA ALA A 341 1.44 -3.66 -29.88
C ALA A 341 0.19 -4.32 -29.30
N SER A 342 0.16 -4.58 -27.99
CA SER A 342 -1.02 -5.11 -27.30
C SER A 342 -2.21 -4.14 -27.40
N SER A 343 -1.94 -2.85 -27.22
CA SER A 343 -2.97 -1.80 -27.26
C SER A 343 -3.49 -1.58 -28.69
N ALA A 344 -2.59 -1.57 -29.68
CA ALA A 344 -2.96 -1.51 -31.09
C ALA A 344 -3.75 -2.75 -31.54
N LEU A 345 -3.44 -3.93 -30.99
CA LEU A 345 -4.19 -5.15 -31.24
C LEU A 345 -5.60 -5.08 -30.64
N ALA A 346 -5.74 -4.59 -29.40
CA ALA A 346 -7.04 -4.33 -28.78
C ALA A 346 -7.88 -3.34 -29.60
N ALA A 347 -7.22 -2.31 -30.15
CA ALA A 347 -7.79 -1.32 -31.06
C ALA A 347 -8.09 -1.85 -32.48
N GLY A 348 -7.78 -3.12 -32.78
CA GLY A 348 -8.05 -3.73 -34.08
C GLY A 348 -7.26 -3.13 -35.23
N ARG A 349 -6.06 -2.61 -34.97
CA ARG A 349 -5.27 -1.88 -35.97
C ARG A 349 -4.42 -2.81 -36.86
N PRO A 350 -4.23 -2.48 -38.15
CA PRO A 350 -3.44 -3.31 -39.06
C PRO A 350 -2.00 -3.50 -38.58
N GLY A 351 -1.44 -4.70 -38.76
CA GLY A 351 -0.05 -4.99 -38.41
C GLY A 351 0.24 -5.19 -36.92
N ALA A 352 -0.72 -4.88 -36.04
CA ALA A 352 -0.53 -4.94 -34.60
C ALA A 352 -0.32 -6.38 -34.08
N LYS A 353 -1.00 -7.36 -34.69
CA LYS A 353 -0.81 -8.77 -34.32
C LYS A 353 0.61 -9.24 -34.65
N GLU A 354 1.08 -8.96 -35.85
CA GLU A 354 2.41 -9.35 -36.30
C GLU A 354 3.48 -8.70 -35.43
N LEU A 355 3.32 -7.40 -35.11
CA LEU A 355 4.19 -6.68 -34.20
C LEU A 355 4.21 -7.30 -32.80
N LEU A 356 3.04 -7.64 -32.24
CA LEU A 356 2.95 -8.22 -30.90
C LEU A 356 3.58 -9.61 -30.83
N ASP A 357 3.28 -10.47 -31.82
CA ASP A 357 3.82 -11.84 -31.87
C ASP A 357 5.36 -11.81 -31.90
N GLU A 358 5.95 -10.91 -32.68
CA GLU A 358 7.40 -10.74 -32.75
C GLU A 358 7.98 -10.14 -31.47
N ALA A 359 7.35 -9.08 -30.93
CA ALA A 359 7.82 -8.42 -29.71
C ALA A 359 7.82 -9.37 -28.51
N LEU A 360 6.79 -10.21 -28.38
CA LEU A 360 6.72 -11.25 -27.34
C LEU A 360 7.78 -12.34 -27.55
N ALA A 361 8.07 -12.73 -28.80
CA ALA A 361 9.12 -13.69 -29.10
C ALA A 361 10.52 -13.14 -28.76
N VAL A 362 10.80 -11.87 -29.06
CA VAL A 362 12.06 -11.20 -28.70
C VAL A 362 12.17 -11.07 -27.18
N LEU A 363 11.10 -10.69 -26.48
CA LEU A 363 11.07 -10.63 -25.02
C LEU A 363 11.44 -12.00 -24.42
N ASP A 364 10.76 -13.06 -24.86
CA ASP A 364 10.91 -14.42 -24.32
C ASP A 364 12.29 -15.02 -24.60
N THR A 365 12.89 -14.72 -25.75
CA THR A 365 14.14 -15.36 -26.20
C THR A 365 15.40 -14.54 -25.92
N LYS A 366 15.28 -13.22 -25.74
CA LYS A 366 16.44 -12.32 -25.57
C LYS A 366 16.49 -11.67 -24.19
N PHE A 367 15.38 -11.09 -23.75
CA PHE A 367 15.35 -10.27 -22.55
C PHE A 367 15.01 -11.05 -21.29
N PHE A 368 14.15 -12.07 -21.37
CA PHE A 368 13.70 -12.79 -20.19
C PHE A 368 14.67 -13.91 -19.78
N GLU A 369 15.29 -13.77 -18.62
CA GLU A 369 16.19 -14.76 -18.05
C GLU A 369 15.40 -15.79 -17.22
N GLN A 370 15.16 -16.97 -17.77
CA GLN A 370 14.31 -18.00 -17.14
C GLN A 370 14.80 -18.45 -15.74
N SER A 371 16.11 -18.54 -15.51
CA SER A 371 16.71 -18.89 -14.21
C SER A 371 16.38 -17.85 -13.13
N ALA A 372 16.53 -16.58 -13.51
CA ALA A 372 16.24 -15.45 -12.66
C ALA A 372 14.78 -15.02 -12.72
N GLY A 373 13.94 -15.61 -13.57
CA GLY A 373 12.52 -15.25 -13.75
C GLY A 373 12.27 -13.74 -13.86
N MET A 374 13.20 -13.01 -14.45
CA MET A 374 13.24 -11.55 -14.57
C MET A 374 13.80 -11.18 -15.94
N SER A 375 13.46 -9.99 -16.42
CA SER A 375 14.10 -9.39 -17.59
C SER A 375 15.49 -8.87 -17.24
N VAL A 376 16.47 -9.14 -18.10
CA VAL A 376 17.76 -8.43 -18.11
C VAL A 376 17.56 -7.00 -18.63
N ASP A 377 18.64 -6.23 -18.76
CA ASP A 377 18.57 -4.81 -19.10
C ASP A 377 18.89 -4.53 -20.57
N THR A 378 20.10 -4.10 -20.89
CA THR A 378 20.47 -3.61 -22.24
C THR A 378 21.44 -4.56 -22.94
N PHE A 379 21.24 -4.79 -24.23
CA PHE A 379 22.20 -5.48 -25.11
C PHE A 379 22.79 -4.53 -26.15
N ASP A 380 23.95 -4.93 -26.69
CA ASP A 380 24.41 -4.43 -27.98
C ASP A 380 23.47 -4.84 -29.12
N ARG A 381 23.63 -4.19 -30.29
CA ARG A 381 22.76 -4.39 -31.46
C ARG A 381 22.56 -5.86 -31.84
N ALA A 382 23.60 -6.67 -31.73
CA ALA A 382 23.58 -8.07 -32.16
C ALA A 382 23.01 -9.05 -31.11
N PHE A 383 22.58 -8.57 -29.94
CA PHE A 383 22.27 -9.41 -28.77
C PHE A 383 23.43 -10.33 -28.35
N ALA A 384 24.68 -9.90 -28.55
CA ALA A 384 25.87 -10.67 -28.24
C ALA A 384 26.36 -10.40 -26.82
N THR A 385 26.27 -9.15 -26.36
CA THR A 385 26.74 -8.72 -25.05
C THR A 385 25.62 -8.00 -24.30
N CYS A 386 25.22 -8.56 -23.16
CA CYS A 386 24.32 -7.89 -22.21
C CYS A 386 25.15 -7.01 -21.29
N GLU A 387 24.64 -5.83 -20.95
CA GLU A 387 25.18 -5.00 -19.89
C GLU A 387 25.25 -5.77 -18.57
N GLU A 388 26.32 -5.57 -17.81
CA GLU A 388 26.53 -6.14 -16.49
C GLU A 388 25.76 -5.35 -15.41
N TYR A 389 24.48 -5.10 -15.68
CA TYR A 389 23.53 -4.39 -14.83
C TYR A 389 22.14 -5.02 -14.96
N ARG A 390 21.38 -5.01 -13.86
CA ARG A 390 19.97 -5.43 -13.82
C ARG A 390 19.14 -4.33 -13.15
N GLY A 391 18.05 -3.93 -13.81
CA GLY A 391 17.18 -2.86 -13.35
C GLY A 391 15.75 -3.34 -13.09
N ILE A 392 15.18 -2.92 -11.96
CA ILE A 392 13.77 -3.19 -11.66
C ILE A 392 12.83 -2.34 -12.51
N ASN A 393 13.24 -1.13 -12.90
CA ASN A 393 12.48 -0.27 -13.81
C ASN A 393 12.07 -0.99 -15.13
N ALA A 394 12.99 -1.66 -15.82
CA ALA A 394 12.65 -2.44 -17.03
C ALA A 394 11.70 -3.62 -16.73
N ASN A 395 11.81 -4.21 -15.55
CA ASN A 395 10.95 -5.32 -15.10
C ASN A 395 9.54 -4.84 -14.76
N MET A 396 9.40 -3.64 -14.18
CA MET A 396 8.12 -3.01 -13.88
C MET A 396 7.29 -2.83 -15.14
N HIS A 397 7.85 -2.21 -16.18
CA HIS A 397 7.16 -2.06 -17.46
C HIS A 397 7.02 -3.38 -18.21
N THR A 398 7.90 -4.37 -17.96
CA THR A 398 7.66 -5.74 -18.45
C THR A 398 6.39 -6.32 -17.84
N VAL A 399 6.14 -6.15 -16.54
CA VAL A 399 4.90 -6.60 -15.88
C VAL A 399 3.69 -5.92 -16.50
N GLU A 400 3.73 -4.59 -16.65
CA GLU A 400 2.67 -3.82 -17.29
C GLU A 400 2.34 -4.33 -18.71
N ALA A 401 3.37 -4.51 -19.53
CA ALA A 401 3.22 -4.99 -20.90
C ALA A 401 2.70 -6.42 -20.98
N LEU A 402 3.13 -7.31 -20.08
CA LEU A 402 2.71 -8.70 -20.05
C LEU A 402 1.28 -8.88 -19.54
N LEU A 403 0.80 -8.02 -18.63
CA LEU A 403 -0.61 -7.97 -18.25
C LEU A 403 -1.49 -7.59 -19.46
N ALA A 404 -1.11 -6.53 -20.18
CA ALA A 404 -1.79 -6.13 -21.41
C ALA A 404 -1.75 -7.23 -22.49
N ALA A 405 -0.60 -7.89 -22.66
CA ALA A 405 -0.44 -9.00 -23.61
C ALA A 405 -1.31 -10.20 -23.24
N ALA A 406 -1.42 -10.55 -21.95
CA ALA A 406 -2.27 -11.65 -21.48
C ALA A 406 -3.74 -11.42 -21.87
N ASP A 407 -4.25 -10.20 -21.74
CA ASP A 407 -5.65 -9.85 -22.01
C ASP A 407 -6.02 -9.86 -23.49
N VAL A 408 -5.07 -9.58 -24.39
CA VAL A 408 -5.33 -9.55 -25.83
C VAL A 408 -4.99 -10.85 -26.55
N THR A 409 -4.09 -11.65 -25.98
CA THR A 409 -3.73 -12.98 -26.51
C THR A 409 -4.56 -14.11 -25.91
N GLY A 410 -5.04 -13.93 -24.66
CA GLY A 410 -5.66 -14.99 -23.87
C GLY A 410 -4.68 -16.05 -23.37
N GLU A 411 -3.36 -15.81 -23.50
CA GLU A 411 -2.33 -16.78 -23.12
C GLU A 411 -1.90 -16.61 -21.67
N ARG A 412 -2.24 -17.60 -20.83
CA ARG A 412 -1.97 -17.60 -19.39
C ARG A 412 -0.49 -17.39 -19.02
N ARG A 413 0.45 -17.85 -19.84
CA ARG A 413 1.90 -17.75 -19.59
C ARG A 413 2.37 -16.30 -19.38
N TRP A 414 1.73 -15.32 -20.00
CA TRP A 414 2.10 -13.92 -19.86
C TRP A 414 1.69 -13.38 -18.49
N LEU A 415 0.51 -13.74 -18.00
CA LEU A 415 0.08 -13.45 -16.63
C LEU A 415 0.98 -14.14 -15.60
N ASP A 416 1.28 -15.43 -15.77
CA ASP A 416 2.16 -16.16 -14.85
C ASP A 416 3.55 -15.52 -14.76
N ARG A 417 4.06 -15.02 -15.90
CA ARG A 417 5.35 -14.32 -15.95
C ARG A 417 5.30 -12.96 -15.27
N ALA A 418 4.26 -12.17 -15.53
CA ALA A 418 4.05 -10.90 -14.85
C ALA A 418 4.00 -11.09 -13.32
N VAL A 419 3.27 -12.10 -12.86
CA VAL A 419 3.19 -12.48 -11.44
C VAL A 419 4.56 -12.92 -10.90
N GLY A 420 5.31 -13.75 -11.66
CA GLY A 420 6.64 -14.20 -11.24
C GLY A 420 7.65 -13.06 -11.06
N ILE A 421 7.63 -12.08 -11.98
CA ILE A 421 8.45 -10.86 -11.86
C ILE A 421 8.02 -10.05 -10.62
N ALA A 422 6.71 -9.86 -10.42
CA ALA A 422 6.18 -9.14 -9.27
C ALA A 422 6.52 -9.83 -7.93
N THR A 423 6.50 -11.16 -7.88
CA THR A 423 6.94 -11.93 -6.70
C THR A 423 8.40 -11.64 -6.38
N ARG A 424 9.31 -11.71 -7.37
CA ARG A 424 10.72 -11.41 -7.12
C ARG A 424 10.97 -9.94 -6.76
N GLY A 425 10.44 -9.02 -7.56
CA GLY A 425 10.64 -7.59 -7.36
C GLY A 425 10.08 -7.10 -6.03
N ILE A 426 8.88 -7.56 -5.65
CA ILE A 426 8.13 -6.98 -4.53
C ILE A 426 8.11 -7.89 -3.31
N ASP A 427 7.68 -9.14 -3.44
CA ASP A 427 7.55 -10.05 -2.29
C ASP A 427 8.90 -10.51 -1.75
N GLU A 428 9.94 -10.52 -2.59
CA GLU A 428 11.31 -10.83 -2.17
C GLU A 428 12.14 -9.55 -1.98
N PHE A 429 12.45 -8.79 -3.04
CA PHE A 429 13.40 -7.67 -2.93
C PHE A 429 12.86 -6.50 -2.10
N ALA A 430 11.71 -5.92 -2.45
CA ALA A 430 11.15 -4.81 -1.68
C ALA A 430 10.89 -5.22 -0.22
N ARG A 431 10.22 -6.36 0.01
CA ARG A 431 9.95 -6.88 1.35
C ARG A 431 11.21 -7.03 2.20
N SER A 432 12.31 -7.52 1.61
CA SER A 432 13.59 -7.69 2.32
C SER A 432 14.27 -6.37 2.71
N ASN A 433 13.82 -5.25 2.13
CA ASN A 433 14.37 -3.91 2.35
C ASN A 433 13.30 -2.94 2.91
N ASP A 434 12.45 -3.42 3.83
CA ASP A 434 11.38 -2.61 4.45
C ASP A 434 10.47 -1.92 3.42
N TRP A 435 10.17 -2.60 2.32
CA TRP A 435 9.38 -2.08 1.19
C TRP A 435 10.00 -0.87 0.46
N ALA A 436 11.21 -0.44 0.82
CA ALA A 436 11.99 0.50 0.02
C ALA A 436 12.66 -0.26 -1.13
N LEU A 437 11.95 -0.43 -2.23
CA LEU A 437 12.40 -1.22 -3.38
C LEU A 437 13.79 -0.79 -3.88
N PRO A 438 14.81 -1.68 -3.85
CA PRO A 438 16.07 -1.45 -4.55
C PRO A 438 15.83 -1.45 -6.06
N GLU A 439 16.40 -0.48 -6.78
CA GLU A 439 16.23 -0.35 -8.24
C GLU A 439 17.34 -1.04 -9.04
N HIS A 440 18.52 -1.17 -8.44
CA HIS A 440 19.78 -1.47 -9.13
C HIS A 440 20.39 -2.76 -8.60
N PHE A 441 20.80 -3.63 -9.51
CA PHE A 441 21.35 -4.93 -9.17
C PHE A 441 22.51 -5.29 -10.09
N ASP A 442 23.40 -6.15 -9.59
CA ASP A 442 24.41 -6.80 -10.41
C ASP A 442 23.82 -7.98 -11.22
N ILE A 443 24.67 -8.68 -11.97
CA ILE A 443 24.27 -9.80 -12.83
C ILE A 443 23.73 -11.01 -12.04
N ASP A 444 24.01 -11.09 -10.74
CA ASP A 444 23.55 -12.17 -9.85
C ASP A 444 22.29 -11.76 -9.07
N TRP A 445 21.69 -10.61 -9.40
CA TRP A 445 20.55 -10.02 -8.69
C TRP A 445 20.85 -9.68 -7.22
N THR A 446 22.10 -9.28 -6.93
CA THR A 446 22.44 -8.69 -5.63
C THR A 446 22.17 -7.18 -5.67
N PRO A 447 21.42 -6.62 -4.69
CA PRO A 447 21.14 -5.17 -4.65
C PRO A 447 22.41 -4.32 -4.58
N LEU A 448 22.47 -3.29 -5.43
CA LEU A 448 23.51 -2.27 -5.48
C LEU A 448 23.01 -0.95 -4.89
N LEU A 449 22.88 -0.89 -3.55
CA LEU A 449 22.26 0.24 -2.85
C LEU A 449 22.99 1.59 -3.00
N ASP A 450 24.27 1.57 -3.40
CA ASP A 450 25.09 2.76 -3.62
C ASP A 450 25.20 3.20 -5.09
N TYR A 451 24.50 2.51 -6.00
CA TYR A 451 24.57 2.79 -7.43
C TYR A 451 24.15 4.24 -7.73
N ASN A 452 24.97 4.94 -8.54
CA ASN A 452 24.79 6.35 -8.89
C ASN A 452 24.70 7.34 -7.71
N ARG A 453 25.21 7.02 -6.53
CA ARG A 453 25.26 7.97 -5.39
C ARG A 453 25.94 9.30 -5.73
N ASP A 454 26.88 9.31 -6.66
CA ASP A 454 27.57 10.50 -7.19
C ASP A 454 26.80 11.22 -8.30
N GLN A 455 25.76 10.60 -8.88
CA GLN A 455 24.87 11.13 -9.91
C GLN A 455 23.39 10.87 -9.54
N PRO A 456 22.90 11.43 -8.42
CA PRO A 456 21.63 11.01 -7.83
C PRO A 456 20.40 11.33 -8.69
N ALA A 457 20.48 12.33 -9.58
CA ALA A 457 19.41 12.75 -10.47
C ALA A 457 19.51 12.12 -11.88
N HIS A 458 20.15 10.95 -12.03
CA HIS A 458 20.22 10.27 -13.33
C HIS A 458 18.80 9.94 -13.84
N PRO A 459 18.39 10.39 -15.06
CA PRO A 459 16.99 10.35 -15.51
C PRO A 459 16.29 8.98 -15.48
N PHE A 460 17.06 7.89 -15.63
CA PHE A 460 16.53 6.52 -15.69
C PHE A 460 17.04 5.58 -14.59
N ARG A 461 18.08 6.00 -13.84
CA ARG A 461 18.78 5.17 -12.86
C ARG A 461 19.24 6.02 -11.66
N PRO A 462 18.34 6.79 -11.02
CA PRO A 462 18.70 7.72 -9.96
C PRO A 462 19.15 6.99 -8.69
N TYR A 463 19.94 7.65 -7.84
CA TYR A 463 20.32 7.06 -6.54
C TYR A 463 19.13 6.99 -5.59
N GLY A 464 19.14 5.96 -4.75
CA GLY A 464 18.18 5.77 -3.67
C GLY A 464 16.93 5.04 -4.16
N ALA A 465 15.83 5.24 -3.45
CA ALA A 465 14.55 4.67 -3.79
C ALA A 465 13.64 5.69 -4.50
N THR A 466 13.05 5.27 -5.61
CA THR A 466 12.18 6.12 -6.43
C THR A 466 10.73 5.94 -5.99
N ILE A 467 10.16 6.97 -5.33
CA ILE A 467 8.83 6.86 -4.71
C ILE A 467 7.74 6.54 -5.73
N GLY A 468 7.82 7.13 -6.93
CA GLY A 468 6.87 6.84 -8.00
C GLY A 468 6.83 5.36 -8.41
N HIS A 469 7.97 4.67 -8.38
CA HIS A 469 7.99 3.23 -8.69
C HIS A 469 7.33 2.40 -7.58
N TRP A 470 7.41 2.81 -6.30
CA TRP A 470 6.65 2.13 -5.23
C TRP A 470 5.14 2.20 -5.50
N ILE A 471 4.67 3.37 -5.92
CA ILE A 471 3.27 3.62 -6.26
C ILE A 471 2.85 2.79 -7.48
N GLU A 472 3.64 2.83 -8.55
CA GLU A 472 3.35 2.11 -9.79
C GLU A 472 3.35 0.59 -9.55
N TRP A 473 4.33 0.06 -8.81
CA TRP A 473 4.34 -1.35 -8.43
C TRP A 473 3.13 -1.75 -7.59
N ALA A 474 2.68 -0.92 -6.66
CA ALA A 474 1.48 -1.21 -5.89
C ALA A 474 0.26 -1.38 -6.83
N ARG A 475 0.10 -0.49 -7.81
CA ARG A 475 -0.95 -0.58 -8.83
C ARG A 475 -0.81 -1.85 -9.69
N LEU A 476 0.38 -2.13 -10.22
CA LEU A 476 0.64 -3.29 -11.07
C LEU A 476 0.44 -4.63 -10.33
N VAL A 477 0.84 -4.71 -9.05
CA VAL A 477 0.58 -5.88 -8.20
C VAL A 477 -0.93 -6.10 -8.02
N LEU A 478 -1.72 -5.02 -7.86
CA LEU A 478 -3.17 -5.15 -7.77
C LEU A 478 -3.84 -5.52 -9.10
N HIS A 479 -3.34 -5.03 -10.24
CA HIS A 479 -3.77 -5.50 -11.56
C HIS A 479 -3.49 -7.00 -11.74
N ALA A 480 -2.27 -7.46 -11.41
CA ALA A 480 -1.92 -8.88 -11.47
C ALA A 480 -2.77 -9.73 -10.51
N ARG A 481 -3.01 -9.24 -9.29
CA ARG A 481 -3.89 -9.87 -8.30
C ARG A 481 -5.32 -10.01 -8.83
N ALA A 482 -5.87 -8.95 -9.43
CA ALA A 482 -7.21 -8.98 -9.99
C ALA A 482 -7.32 -9.96 -11.16
N ALA A 483 -6.32 -9.99 -12.04
CA ALA A 483 -6.24 -10.93 -13.15
C ALA A 483 -6.17 -12.40 -12.67
N LEU A 484 -5.41 -12.69 -11.60
CA LEU A 484 -5.39 -14.00 -10.96
C LEU A 484 -6.75 -14.39 -10.38
N ILE A 485 -7.41 -13.48 -9.66
CA ILE A 485 -8.76 -13.74 -9.12
C ILE A 485 -9.76 -14.00 -10.24
N ALA A 486 -9.71 -13.25 -11.34
CA ALA A 486 -10.58 -13.45 -12.48
C ALA A 486 -10.35 -14.81 -13.16
N ALA A 487 -9.10 -15.27 -13.24
CA ALA A 487 -8.74 -16.53 -13.89
C ALA A 487 -8.92 -17.76 -12.97
N ASP A 488 -8.54 -17.65 -11.69
CA ASP A 488 -8.37 -18.79 -10.78
C ASP A 488 -9.30 -18.73 -9.55
N GLY A 489 -10.00 -17.61 -9.33
CA GLY A 489 -10.88 -17.39 -8.17
C GLY A 489 -10.17 -16.95 -6.90
N GLU A 490 -8.83 -16.94 -6.90
CA GLU A 490 -8.01 -16.54 -5.75
C GLU A 490 -6.69 -15.90 -6.20
N ALA A 491 -6.03 -15.19 -5.28
CA ALA A 491 -4.68 -14.68 -5.47
C ALA A 491 -3.91 -14.68 -4.14
N PRO A 492 -2.57 -14.74 -4.17
CA PRO A 492 -1.75 -14.73 -2.96
C PRO A 492 -2.01 -13.50 -2.07
N ALA A 493 -2.09 -13.71 -0.75
CA ALA A 493 -2.36 -12.65 0.21
C ALA A 493 -1.30 -11.54 0.23
N TRP A 494 -0.03 -11.89 -0.06
CA TRP A 494 1.09 -10.95 -0.09
C TRP A 494 0.87 -9.79 -1.06
N MET A 495 0.12 -10.00 -2.15
CA MET A 495 -0.09 -8.97 -3.16
C MET A 495 -0.84 -7.75 -2.60
N LEU A 496 -1.86 -8.00 -1.77
CA LEU A 496 -2.58 -6.90 -1.12
C LEU A 496 -1.75 -6.27 0.00
N GLU A 497 -1.05 -7.10 0.80
CA GLU A 497 -0.14 -6.63 1.85
C GLU A 497 0.93 -5.68 1.28
N ALA A 498 1.61 -6.11 0.22
CA ALA A 498 2.67 -5.34 -0.43
C ALA A 498 2.15 -4.04 -1.04
N ALA A 499 1.03 -4.09 -1.76
CA ALA A 499 0.42 -2.89 -2.33
C ALA A 499 0.04 -1.87 -1.25
N THR A 500 -0.54 -2.33 -0.13
CA THR A 500 -0.83 -1.47 1.03
C THR A 500 0.44 -0.87 1.61
N ALA A 501 1.48 -1.68 1.86
CA ALA A 501 2.73 -1.20 2.46
C ALA A 501 3.43 -0.15 1.58
N LEU A 502 3.52 -0.40 0.27
CA LEU A 502 4.09 0.54 -0.70
C LEU A 502 3.27 1.84 -0.74
N MET A 503 1.94 1.75 -0.80
CA MET A 503 1.07 2.93 -0.86
C MET A 503 1.08 3.76 0.42
N GLU A 504 1.10 3.13 1.60
CA GLU A 504 1.21 3.83 2.89
C GLU A 504 2.57 4.55 3.00
N LYS A 505 3.65 3.89 2.60
CA LYS A 505 5.00 4.47 2.59
C LYS A 505 5.09 5.66 1.63
N SER A 506 4.55 5.52 0.42
CA SER A 506 4.47 6.61 -0.55
C SER A 506 3.59 7.76 -0.07
N ALA A 507 2.44 7.48 0.54
CA ALA A 507 1.57 8.52 1.10
C ALA A 507 2.23 9.28 2.26
N ALA A 508 3.06 8.62 3.06
CA ALA A 508 3.86 9.26 4.11
C ALA A 508 4.97 10.16 3.55
N ALA A 509 5.44 9.89 2.33
CA ALA A 509 6.47 10.68 1.65
C ALA A 509 5.91 11.93 0.92
N PHE A 510 4.59 12.06 0.79
CA PHE A 510 3.98 13.27 0.23
C PHE A 510 4.24 14.47 1.16
N GLY A 511 4.99 15.46 0.67
CA GLY A 511 5.40 16.61 1.47
C GLY A 511 6.57 16.36 2.43
N ALA A 512 7.40 15.33 2.18
CA ALA A 512 8.50 14.95 3.06
C ALA A 512 9.56 16.04 3.31
N ASP A 513 9.76 16.97 2.37
CA ASP A 513 10.67 18.10 2.48
C ASP A 513 9.97 19.41 2.91
N GLY A 514 8.67 19.36 3.21
CA GLY A 514 7.86 20.51 3.62
C GLY A 514 7.05 21.17 2.49
N GLU A 515 7.24 20.77 1.23
CA GLU A 515 6.51 21.31 0.07
C GLU A 515 5.57 20.26 -0.55
N PRO A 516 4.37 20.61 -1.04
CA PRO A 516 3.43 19.64 -1.61
C PRO A 516 4.02 18.78 -2.76
N GLY A 517 3.49 17.57 -2.92
CA GLY A 517 3.97 16.60 -3.92
C GLY A 517 5.00 15.61 -3.38
N TRP A 518 5.50 14.75 -4.25
CA TRP A 518 6.56 13.79 -3.94
C TRP A 518 7.88 14.29 -4.49
N VAL A 519 8.90 14.21 -3.65
CA VAL A 519 10.29 14.27 -4.10
C VAL A 519 10.57 13.07 -5.01
N TYR A 520 11.45 13.22 -5.98
CA TYR A 520 11.75 12.19 -6.96
C TYR A 520 12.36 10.94 -6.32
N THR A 521 13.35 11.12 -5.43
CA THR A 521 13.98 10.01 -4.70
C THR A 521 14.25 10.30 -3.23
N VAL A 522 14.34 9.23 -2.45
CA VAL A 522 14.74 9.23 -1.03
C VAL A 522 15.92 8.30 -0.80
N ASP A 523 16.72 8.58 0.23
CA ASP A 523 17.73 7.67 0.74
C ASP A 523 17.06 6.49 1.48
N TRP A 524 17.83 5.46 1.83
CA TRP A 524 17.31 4.24 2.46
C TRP A 524 16.72 4.46 3.86
N ASP A 525 17.01 5.61 4.50
CA ASP A 525 16.39 6.03 5.75
C ASP A 525 15.13 6.89 5.57
N GLY A 526 14.73 7.16 4.33
CA GLY A 526 13.57 7.98 3.96
C GLY A 526 13.85 9.48 3.79
N SER A 527 15.09 9.92 3.96
CA SER A 527 15.46 11.33 3.76
C SER A 527 15.41 11.72 2.27
N PRO A 528 14.83 12.88 1.89
CA PRO A 528 14.83 13.34 0.50
C PRO A 528 16.24 13.46 -0.10
N VAL A 529 16.40 13.01 -1.34
CA VAL A 529 17.66 13.12 -2.12
C VAL A 529 17.45 14.06 -3.30
N SER A 530 16.63 13.66 -4.27
CA SER A 530 16.27 14.46 -5.43
C SER A 530 14.89 15.04 -5.17
N THR A 531 14.81 16.36 -4.96
CA THR A 531 13.61 17.05 -4.47
C THR A 531 12.74 17.62 -5.59
N GLU A 532 13.07 17.36 -6.84
CA GLU A 532 12.22 17.70 -7.99
C GLU A 532 10.91 16.90 -7.94
N ARG A 533 9.82 17.47 -8.46
CA ARG A 533 8.51 16.80 -8.58
C ARG A 533 8.30 16.40 -10.03
N MET A 534 8.29 15.11 -10.29
CA MET A 534 7.99 14.57 -11.61
C MET A 534 6.50 14.31 -11.75
N HIS A 535 5.87 14.80 -12.82
CA HIS A 535 4.42 14.70 -12.99
C HIS A 535 3.90 13.25 -12.95
N TRP A 536 4.70 12.33 -13.49
CA TRP A 536 4.34 10.92 -13.60
C TRP A 536 4.16 10.28 -12.21
N VAL A 537 4.90 10.73 -11.20
CA VAL A 537 4.76 10.23 -9.81
C VAL A 537 3.35 10.53 -9.29
N ALA A 538 2.84 11.73 -9.55
CA ALA A 538 1.50 12.13 -9.14
C ALA A 538 0.41 11.44 -9.99
N ALA A 539 0.65 11.28 -11.30
CA ALA A 539 -0.24 10.55 -12.18
C ALA A 539 -0.41 9.08 -11.74
N GLU A 540 0.70 8.42 -11.39
CA GLU A 540 0.67 7.06 -10.82
C GLU A 540 -0.04 7.04 -9.46
N ALA A 541 0.15 8.07 -8.62
CA ALA A 541 -0.45 8.13 -7.30
C ALA A 541 -1.99 8.13 -7.34
N VAL A 542 -2.58 8.95 -8.22
CA VAL A 542 -4.05 8.97 -8.36
C VAL A 542 -4.57 7.68 -9.00
N GLY A 543 -3.85 7.08 -9.95
CA GLY A 543 -4.21 5.78 -10.51
C GLY A 543 -4.19 4.68 -9.44
N ALA A 544 -3.11 4.60 -8.66
CA ALA A 544 -2.95 3.61 -7.60
C ALA A 544 -3.96 3.81 -6.45
N ALA A 545 -4.24 5.05 -6.05
CA ALA A 545 -5.27 5.34 -5.04
C ALA A 545 -6.67 4.90 -5.48
N ALA A 546 -7.03 5.13 -6.75
CA ALA A 546 -8.30 4.65 -7.28
C ALA A 546 -8.41 3.11 -7.25
N VAL A 547 -7.34 2.42 -7.66
CA VAL A 547 -7.27 0.95 -7.61
C VAL A 547 -7.30 0.43 -6.17
N MET A 548 -6.56 1.05 -5.25
CA MET A 548 -6.61 0.72 -3.82
C MET A 548 -8.03 0.84 -3.27
N HIS A 549 -8.72 1.95 -3.54
CA HIS A 549 -10.10 2.15 -3.12
C HIS A 549 -11.03 1.06 -3.67
N GLN A 550 -10.90 0.72 -4.96
CA GLN A 550 -11.71 -0.31 -5.59
C GLN A 550 -11.46 -1.72 -5.01
N VAL A 551 -10.22 -2.04 -4.65
CA VAL A 551 -9.86 -3.35 -4.10
C VAL A 551 -10.21 -3.48 -2.62
N THR A 552 -10.02 -2.44 -1.81
CA THR A 552 -10.16 -2.51 -0.34
C THR A 552 -11.52 -2.00 0.15
N GLY A 553 -12.17 -1.10 -0.59
CA GLY A 553 -13.33 -0.35 -0.14
C GLY A 553 -13.02 0.70 0.95
N GLU A 554 -11.74 0.89 1.29
CA GLU A 554 -11.35 1.84 2.33
C GLU A 554 -11.45 3.27 1.83
N ARG A 555 -12.10 4.12 2.62
CA ARG A 555 -12.37 5.51 2.26
C ARG A 555 -11.13 6.39 2.20
N ILE A 556 -10.08 6.04 2.95
CA ILE A 556 -8.83 6.81 2.98
C ILE A 556 -8.22 6.95 1.58
N TRP A 557 -8.30 5.91 0.74
CA TRP A 557 -7.74 5.96 -0.61
C TRP A 557 -8.53 6.88 -1.55
N ALA A 558 -9.85 6.97 -1.37
CA ALA A 558 -10.65 7.98 -2.07
C ALA A 558 -10.31 9.41 -1.61
N GLU A 559 -10.08 9.61 -0.31
CA GLU A 559 -9.67 10.93 0.22
C GLU A 559 -8.28 11.34 -0.27
N ARG A 560 -7.33 10.39 -0.36
CA ARG A 560 -6.01 10.61 -0.97
C ARG A 560 -6.11 10.91 -2.46
N TYR A 561 -6.95 10.17 -3.19
CA TYR A 561 -7.22 10.43 -4.59
C TYR A 561 -7.68 11.89 -4.82
N GLU A 562 -8.63 12.38 -4.03
CA GLU A 562 -9.11 13.77 -4.09
C GLU A 562 -8.00 14.77 -3.76
N GLN A 563 -7.27 14.55 -2.67
CA GLN A 563 -6.13 15.40 -2.27
C GLN A 563 -5.07 15.52 -3.38
N TRP A 564 -4.76 14.41 -4.04
CA TRP A 564 -3.72 14.36 -5.06
C TRP A 564 -4.18 14.91 -6.40
N TRP A 565 -5.47 14.79 -6.75
CA TRP A 565 -6.04 15.53 -7.88
C TRP A 565 -6.05 17.03 -7.65
N ASP A 566 -6.33 17.51 -6.44
CA ASP A 566 -6.21 18.94 -6.11
C ASP A 566 -4.76 19.43 -6.33
N TYR A 567 -3.76 18.65 -5.92
CA TYR A 567 -2.36 18.96 -6.19
C TYR A 567 -2.06 18.98 -7.69
N ILE A 568 -2.44 17.94 -8.43
CA ILE A 568 -2.23 17.86 -9.88
C ILE A 568 -2.86 19.06 -10.59
N ALA A 569 -4.13 19.35 -10.30
CA ALA A 569 -4.88 20.42 -10.96
C ALA A 569 -4.32 21.82 -10.67
N THR A 570 -3.61 22.00 -9.55
CA THR A 570 -3.09 23.31 -9.14
C THR A 570 -1.61 23.50 -9.45
N ALA A 571 -0.82 22.42 -9.52
CA ALA A 571 0.63 22.48 -9.67
C ALA A 571 1.16 21.89 -10.99
N LEU A 572 0.46 20.91 -11.58
CA LEU A 572 0.98 20.14 -12.72
C LEU A 572 0.25 20.42 -14.03
N ILE A 573 -1.08 20.61 -14.01
CA ILE A 573 -1.83 20.91 -15.24
C ILE A 573 -1.47 22.31 -15.74
N ASP A 574 -0.97 22.41 -16.96
CA ASP A 574 -0.69 23.66 -17.63
C ASP A 574 -1.93 24.14 -18.39
N ALA A 575 -2.69 25.04 -17.77
CA ALA A 575 -3.89 25.61 -18.36
C ALA A 575 -3.62 26.64 -19.49
N GLU A 576 -2.36 27.09 -19.67
CA GLU A 576 -2.00 28.07 -20.70
C GLU A 576 -1.57 27.39 -22.00
N ASP A 577 -0.58 26.49 -21.93
CA ASP A 577 -0.01 25.81 -23.10
C ASP A 577 -0.51 24.37 -23.28
N GLY A 578 -1.32 23.85 -22.34
CA GLY A 578 -1.90 22.51 -22.38
C GLY A 578 -0.95 21.41 -21.89
N SER A 579 -1.52 20.21 -21.64
CA SER A 579 -0.81 19.08 -21.02
C SER A 579 -0.28 19.41 -19.61
N TRP A 580 0.61 18.59 -19.07
CA TRP A 580 1.13 18.72 -17.71
C TRP A 580 2.61 19.12 -17.74
N PHE A 581 3.02 20.00 -16.84
CA PHE A 581 4.43 20.30 -16.58
C PHE A 581 5.14 19.01 -16.16
N HIS A 582 6.18 18.61 -16.90
CA HIS A 582 6.83 17.32 -16.66
C HIS A 582 7.68 17.28 -15.39
N GLU A 583 8.23 18.43 -15.02
CA GLU A 583 9.14 18.59 -13.90
C GLU A 583 8.86 19.93 -13.20
N LEU A 584 8.68 19.89 -11.88
CA LEU A 584 8.72 21.08 -11.04
C LEU A 584 9.97 21.05 -10.18
N ASP A 585 10.50 22.22 -9.87
CA ASP A 585 11.59 22.38 -8.90
C ASP A 585 11.13 22.07 -7.46
N ALA A 586 12.05 22.15 -6.52
CA ALA A 586 11.77 21.87 -5.11
C ALA A 586 10.73 22.81 -4.46
N THR A 587 10.44 23.95 -5.08
CA THR A 587 9.45 24.95 -4.62
C THR A 587 8.11 24.83 -5.34
N GLY A 588 7.98 23.89 -6.28
CA GLY A 588 6.78 23.69 -7.09
C GLY A 588 6.68 24.59 -8.31
N ALA A 589 7.77 25.25 -8.73
CA ALA A 589 7.79 26.03 -9.98
C ALA A 589 8.16 25.15 -11.17
N PRO A 590 7.52 25.31 -12.35
CA PRO A 590 7.89 24.54 -13.54
C PRO A 590 9.36 24.70 -13.94
N GLN A 591 10.02 23.59 -14.26
CA GLN A 591 11.37 23.55 -14.80
C GLN A 591 11.51 22.44 -15.86
N GLY A 592 12.70 22.28 -16.42
CA GLY A 592 12.99 21.25 -17.44
C GLY A 592 14.46 20.88 -17.46
N VAL A 593 15.04 20.62 -16.27
CA VAL A 593 16.46 20.29 -16.11
C VAL A 593 16.71 18.84 -16.49
N THR A 594 15.87 17.95 -15.98
CA THR A 594 15.90 16.51 -16.25
C THR A 594 15.06 16.20 -17.49
N TRP A 595 13.86 16.80 -17.56
CA TRP A 595 12.87 16.55 -18.61
C TRP A 595 12.36 17.87 -19.21
N PRO A 596 13.10 18.47 -20.16
CA PRO A 596 12.65 19.68 -20.84
C PRO A 596 11.43 19.42 -21.72
N GLY A 597 10.53 20.39 -21.85
CA GLY A 597 9.29 20.26 -22.61
C GLY A 597 8.27 19.32 -21.97
N LYS A 598 7.40 18.72 -22.79
CA LYS A 598 6.29 17.85 -22.39
C LYS A 598 6.24 16.60 -23.29
N PRO A 599 7.23 15.69 -23.19
CA PRO A 599 7.62 14.79 -24.27
C PRO A 599 6.57 13.74 -24.64
N ASP A 600 5.74 13.32 -23.68
CA ASP A 600 4.67 12.37 -23.89
C ASP A 600 3.44 12.69 -23.01
N ILE A 601 2.35 11.95 -23.23
CA ILE A 601 1.09 12.09 -22.47
C ILE A 601 0.71 10.81 -21.72
N TYR A 602 1.61 9.83 -21.66
CA TYR A 602 1.32 8.44 -21.30
C TYR A 602 0.76 8.30 -19.87
N HIS A 603 1.50 8.80 -18.88
CA HIS A 603 1.08 8.68 -17.48
C HIS A 603 -0.12 9.58 -17.18
N ALA A 604 -0.10 10.83 -17.66
CA ALA A 604 -1.21 11.77 -17.47
C ALA A 604 -2.53 11.25 -18.08
N LEU A 605 -2.50 10.69 -19.29
CA LEU A 605 -3.67 10.10 -19.91
C LEU A 605 -4.18 8.90 -19.12
N GLN A 606 -3.29 8.00 -18.68
CA GLN A 606 -3.71 6.86 -17.87
C GLN A 606 -4.31 7.27 -16.52
N ALA A 607 -3.81 8.33 -15.88
CA ALA A 607 -4.38 8.88 -14.65
C ALA A 607 -5.86 9.29 -14.82
N THR A 608 -6.26 9.72 -16.02
CA THR A 608 -7.66 10.06 -16.33
C THR A 608 -8.56 8.86 -16.64
N LEU A 609 -7.97 7.70 -16.99
CA LEU A 609 -8.69 6.52 -17.44
C LEU A 609 -8.76 5.40 -16.41
N ILE A 610 -7.69 5.15 -15.66
CA ILE A 610 -7.64 4.12 -14.61
C ILE A 610 -8.81 4.23 -13.64
N PRO A 611 -9.18 5.43 -13.12
CA PRO A 611 -10.29 5.57 -12.16
C PRO A 611 -11.68 5.27 -12.73
N ARG A 612 -11.79 5.12 -14.05
CA ARG A 612 -13.04 4.91 -14.80
C ARG A 612 -13.18 3.48 -15.33
N LEU A 613 -12.21 2.61 -15.03
CA LEU A 613 -12.12 1.25 -15.55
C LEU A 613 -12.01 0.24 -14.40
N PRO A 614 -12.41 -1.02 -14.62
CA PRO A 614 -12.14 -2.07 -13.64
C PRO A 614 -10.64 -2.33 -13.50
N VAL A 615 -10.23 -2.92 -12.37
CA VAL A 615 -8.83 -3.33 -12.13
C VAL A 615 -8.35 -4.40 -13.13
N THR A 616 -9.24 -5.20 -13.71
CA THR A 616 -8.90 -6.15 -14.78
C THR A 616 -10.08 -6.26 -15.74
N PRO A 617 -9.84 -6.39 -17.07
CA PRO A 617 -8.54 -6.44 -17.76
C PRO A 617 -7.81 -5.08 -17.79
N ALA A 618 -6.58 -5.06 -18.32
CA ALA A 618 -5.77 -3.86 -18.52
C ALA A 618 -6.46 -2.85 -19.46
N LEU A 619 -6.05 -1.58 -19.36
CA LEU A 619 -6.72 -0.41 -19.97
C LEU A 619 -7.25 -0.62 -21.39
N ALA A 620 -6.39 -1.00 -22.33
CA ALA A 620 -6.79 -1.13 -23.74
C ALA A 620 -7.82 -2.25 -23.95
N ALA A 621 -7.67 -3.38 -23.26
CA ALA A 621 -8.64 -4.48 -23.31
C ALA A 621 -9.96 -4.08 -22.63
N ALA A 622 -9.92 -3.37 -21.50
CA ALA A 622 -11.11 -2.88 -20.83
C ALA A 622 -11.90 -1.88 -21.69
N LEU A 623 -11.22 -0.98 -22.41
CA LEU A 623 -11.86 -0.08 -23.37
C LEU A 623 -12.43 -0.82 -24.58
N ARG A 624 -11.69 -1.78 -25.15
CA ARG A 624 -12.19 -2.68 -26.22
C ARG A 624 -13.49 -3.36 -25.82
N ASP A 625 -13.57 -3.79 -24.57
CA ASP A 625 -14.72 -4.52 -24.02
C ASP A 625 -15.85 -3.58 -23.55
N GLY A 626 -15.69 -2.26 -23.70
CA GLY A 626 -16.72 -1.27 -23.36
C GLY A 626 -16.95 -1.11 -21.86
N LEU A 627 -15.91 -1.31 -21.04
CA LEU A 627 -16.00 -1.31 -19.58
C LEU A 627 -15.80 0.08 -18.94
N LEU A 628 -15.63 1.12 -19.75
CA LEU A 628 -15.52 2.49 -19.26
C LEU A 628 -16.81 2.90 -18.56
N ASP A 629 -16.69 3.29 -17.29
CA ASP A 629 -17.80 3.71 -16.44
C ASP A 629 -18.92 2.66 -16.27
N HIS A 630 -18.61 1.36 -16.44
CA HIS A 630 -19.59 0.26 -16.43
C HIS A 630 -20.25 -0.01 -15.06
N ASP A 631 -19.70 0.56 -13.99
CA ASP A 631 -20.20 0.46 -12.62
C ASP A 631 -21.34 1.46 -12.32
N LEU A 632 -21.72 2.30 -13.29
CA LEU A 632 -22.81 3.29 -13.21
C LEU A 632 -24.15 2.85 -13.81
#